data_AF-A0A127EVH9-F1
#
_entry.id   AF-A0A127EVH9-F1
#
_cell.length_a   1.000
_cell.length_b   1.000
_cell.length_c   1.000
_cell.angle_alpha   90.00
_cell.angle_beta   90.00
_cell.angle_gamma   90.00
#
_symmetry.space_group_name_H-M   'P 1'
#
loop_
_entity.id
_entity.type
_entity.pdbx_description
1 polymer ?
#
loop_
_entity_poly.entity_id
_entity_poly.type
_entity_poly.pdbx_seq_one_letter_code
_entity_poly.pdbx_strand_id
1 'polypeptide(L)'
;MHNIGFDVAHLLAGSMLCLSFVLLYQDRMTAVLNVFALQAIALSLSVAWQAYIQEAPHLLITAVIAVVMKGFVIPAALHRIVRRLGIHREIEKVIAAGPVMLIGLGLVALSILLVLPVGQSVSLLAREDLAFALAVILLGLLMMITRYNAVTQIVGFMSLENGLVLAATGAKGMPLVVEISVAFSVLIAFIVFGIFVFRIRERFDTVDVGALDQFRGERRDQT
;
A
#
# COMPACT_ATOMS: atom_id res chain seq x y z
N MET A 1 -27.92 16.60 -12.68
CA MET A 1 -26.77 15.76 -13.06
C MET A 1 -25.67 15.73 -11.99
N HIS A 2 -25.99 16.04 -10.72
CA HIS A 2 -25.01 16.18 -9.62
C HIS A 2 -24.77 14.87 -8.81
N ASN A 3 -25.46 13.76 -9.14
CA ASN A 3 -25.39 12.50 -8.36
C ASN A 3 -24.31 11.53 -8.84
N ILE A 4 -24.24 11.26 -10.16
CA ILE A 4 -23.34 10.24 -10.70
C ILE A 4 -21.85 10.48 -10.38
N GLY A 5 -21.42 11.74 -10.24
CA GLY A 5 -20.06 12.08 -9.82
C GLY A 5 -19.76 11.63 -8.39
N PHE A 6 -20.62 11.93 -7.45
CA PHE A 6 -20.42 11.53 -6.06
C PHE A 6 -20.62 10.03 -5.85
N ASP A 7 -21.55 9.41 -6.58
CA ASP A 7 -21.82 7.97 -6.49
C ASP A 7 -20.61 7.12 -6.88
N VAL A 8 -19.86 7.52 -7.92
CA VAL A 8 -18.65 6.80 -8.37
C VAL A 8 -17.51 6.95 -7.36
N ALA A 9 -17.28 8.16 -6.83
CA ALA A 9 -16.25 8.39 -5.81
C ALA A 9 -16.54 7.55 -4.55
N HIS A 10 -17.80 7.52 -4.13
CA HIS A 10 -18.25 6.76 -2.98
C HIS A 10 -18.10 5.24 -3.18
N LEU A 11 -18.46 4.73 -4.36
CA LEU A 11 -18.24 3.31 -4.71
C LEU A 11 -16.76 2.95 -4.68
N LEU A 12 -15.88 3.83 -5.17
CA LEU A 12 -14.44 3.63 -5.12
C LEU A 12 -13.89 3.66 -3.69
N ALA A 13 -14.38 4.56 -2.83
CA ALA A 13 -14.04 4.59 -1.40
C ALA A 13 -14.49 3.31 -0.67
N GLY A 14 -15.70 2.80 -0.96
CA GLY A 14 -16.17 1.51 -0.45
C GLY A 14 -15.30 0.34 -0.95
N SER A 15 -14.91 0.35 -2.22
CA SER A 15 -14.02 -0.67 -2.79
C SER A 15 -12.64 -0.69 -2.13
N MET A 16 -12.11 0.49 -1.79
CA MET A 16 -10.86 0.65 -1.03
C MET A 16 -10.96 -0.01 0.34
N LEU A 17 -12.09 0.17 1.04
CA LEU A 17 -12.34 -0.49 2.32
C LEU A 17 -12.40 -2.02 2.17
N CYS A 18 -13.13 -2.52 1.17
CA CYS A 18 -13.18 -3.96 0.88
C CYS A 18 -11.78 -4.52 0.59
N LEU A 19 -10.98 -3.85 -0.24
CA LEU A 19 -9.62 -4.27 -0.57
C LEU A 19 -8.69 -4.25 0.66
N SER A 20 -8.94 -3.35 1.61
CA SER A 20 -8.20 -3.30 2.88
C SER A 20 -8.47 -4.53 3.76
N PHE A 21 -9.72 -5.01 3.80
CA PHE A 21 -10.03 -6.28 4.45
C PHE A 21 -9.43 -7.48 3.72
N VAL A 22 -9.48 -7.48 2.38
CA VAL A 22 -8.85 -8.54 1.57
C VAL A 22 -7.35 -8.59 1.85
N LEU A 23 -6.67 -7.45 1.98
CA LEU A 23 -5.25 -7.36 2.37
C LEU A 23 -5.00 -7.98 3.75
N LEU A 24 -5.85 -7.65 4.72
CA LEU A 24 -5.74 -8.14 6.09
C LEU A 24 -5.89 -9.67 6.14
N TYR A 25 -6.76 -10.23 5.31
CA TYR A 25 -7.00 -11.68 5.22
C TYR A 25 -5.82 -12.45 4.62
N GLN A 26 -5.13 -11.92 3.61
CA GLN A 26 -4.13 -12.68 2.84
C GLN A 26 -3.01 -13.32 3.70
N ASP A 27 -2.74 -14.61 3.46
CA ASP A 27 -1.65 -15.38 4.07
C ASP A 27 -0.40 -15.49 3.19
N ARG A 28 -0.52 -15.16 1.90
CA ARG A 28 0.55 -15.30 0.90
C ARG A 28 1.10 -13.94 0.52
N MET A 29 2.43 -13.81 0.51
CA MET A 29 3.10 -12.56 0.18
C MET A 29 2.72 -12.04 -1.22
N THR A 30 2.68 -12.93 -2.22
CA THR A 30 2.26 -12.58 -3.59
C THR A 30 0.82 -12.05 -3.64
N ALA A 31 -0.07 -12.64 -2.84
CA ALA A 31 -1.46 -12.20 -2.79
C ALA A 31 -1.58 -10.82 -2.13
N VAL A 32 -0.84 -10.56 -1.04
CA VAL A 32 -0.75 -9.23 -0.43
C VAL A 32 -0.31 -8.18 -1.45
N LEU A 33 0.76 -8.45 -2.20
CA LEU A 33 1.26 -7.50 -3.20
C LEU A 33 0.28 -7.25 -4.35
N ASN A 34 -0.42 -8.30 -4.82
CA ASN A 34 -1.43 -8.16 -5.87
C ASN A 34 -2.66 -7.37 -5.41
N VAL A 35 -3.16 -7.65 -4.20
CA VAL A 35 -4.31 -6.94 -3.63
C VAL A 35 -3.93 -5.49 -3.35
N PHE A 36 -2.70 -5.23 -2.90
CA PHE A 36 -2.18 -3.87 -2.74
C PHE A 36 -2.13 -3.11 -4.07
N ALA A 37 -1.68 -3.76 -5.14
CA ALA A 37 -1.70 -3.15 -6.48
C ALA A 37 -3.14 -2.81 -6.92
N LEU A 38 -4.11 -3.70 -6.68
CA LEU A 38 -5.53 -3.43 -6.93
C LEU A 38 -6.04 -2.25 -6.09
N GLN A 39 -5.65 -2.18 -4.81
CA GLN A 39 -6.00 -1.08 -3.92
C GLN A 39 -5.42 0.26 -4.42
N ALA A 40 -4.16 0.27 -4.86
CA ALA A 40 -3.54 1.47 -5.44
C ALA A 40 -4.24 1.92 -6.74
N ILE A 41 -4.68 0.98 -7.59
CA ILE A 41 -5.46 1.29 -8.80
C ILE A 41 -6.83 1.88 -8.43
N ALA A 42 -7.53 1.29 -7.46
CA ALA A 42 -8.83 1.79 -7.00
C ALA A 42 -8.73 3.22 -6.45
N LEU A 43 -7.71 3.49 -5.61
CA LEU A 43 -7.42 4.84 -5.13
C LEU A 43 -7.16 5.80 -6.30
N SER A 44 -6.32 5.37 -7.25
CA SER A 44 -5.93 6.19 -8.39
C SER A 44 -7.14 6.62 -9.24
N LEU A 45 -8.07 5.70 -9.48
CA LEU A 45 -9.34 5.99 -10.13
C LEU A 45 -10.17 6.99 -9.30
N SER A 46 -10.19 6.83 -7.98
CA SER A 46 -10.90 7.75 -7.08
C SER A 46 -10.32 9.17 -7.17
N VAL A 47 -8.99 9.31 -7.08
CA VAL A 47 -8.31 10.61 -7.20
C VAL A 47 -8.52 11.23 -8.58
N ALA A 48 -8.39 10.45 -9.66
CA ALA A 48 -8.57 10.95 -11.02
C ALA A 48 -10.00 11.46 -11.25
N TRP A 49 -10.99 10.71 -10.76
CA TRP A 49 -12.39 11.11 -10.82
C TRP A 49 -12.66 12.39 -10.03
N GLN A 50 -12.09 12.49 -8.83
CA GLN A 50 -12.23 13.68 -8.00
C GLN A 50 -11.54 14.91 -8.59
N ALA A 51 -10.37 14.74 -9.23
CA ALA A 51 -9.67 15.79 -9.95
C ALA A 51 -10.47 16.29 -11.17
N TYR A 52 -11.15 15.40 -11.88
CA TYR A 52 -12.04 15.75 -12.98
C TYR A 52 -13.23 16.60 -12.50
N ILE A 53 -13.85 16.25 -11.37
CA ILE A 53 -14.98 16.99 -10.80
C ILE A 53 -14.56 18.38 -10.27
N GLN A 54 -13.34 18.51 -9.74
CA GLN A 54 -12.86 19.76 -9.13
C GLN A 54 -12.22 20.74 -10.13
N GLU A 55 -12.21 20.43 -11.44
CA GLU A 55 -11.57 21.24 -12.50
C GLU A 55 -10.13 21.66 -12.16
N ALA A 56 -9.40 20.81 -11.45
CA ALA A 56 -8.05 21.07 -10.96
C ALA A 56 -7.02 20.25 -11.75
N PRO A 57 -6.58 20.72 -12.94
CA PRO A 57 -5.74 19.93 -13.85
C PRO A 57 -4.36 19.58 -13.26
N HIS A 58 -3.86 20.35 -12.29
CA HIS A 58 -2.59 20.06 -11.61
C HIS A 58 -2.63 18.75 -10.80
N LEU A 59 -3.80 18.36 -10.26
CA LEU A 59 -3.97 17.10 -9.53
C LEU A 59 -3.88 15.88 -10.45
N LEU A 60 -4.15 16.02 -11.75
CA LEU A 60 -4.12 14.91 -12.69
C LEU A 60 -2.70 14.36 -12.87
N ILE A 61 -1.70 15.24 -12.95
CA ILE A 61 -0.29 14.87 -13.08
C ILE A 61 0.16 14.12 -11.81
N THR A 62 -0.15 14.68 -10.64
CA THR A 62 0.16 14.07 -9.34
C THR A 62 -0.51 12.70 -9.19
N ALA A 63 -1.78 12.56 -9.61
CA ALA A 63 -2.49 11.28 -9.62
C ALA A 63 -1.81 10.26 -10.53
N VAL A 64 -1.43 10.63 -11.76
CA VAL A 64 -0.73 9.74 -12.70
C VAL A 64 0.60 9.26 -12.12
N ILE A 65 1.39 10.16 -11.53
CA ILE A 65 2.66 9.80 -10.87
C ILE A 65 2.39 8.80 -9.73
N ALA A 66 1.37 9.05 -8.90
CA ALA A 66 0.97 8.15 -7.84
C ALA A 66 0.62 6.74 -8.36
N VAL A 67 -0.14 6.66 -9.45
CA VAL A 67 -0.51 5.37 -10.08
C VAL A 67 0.73 4.62 -10.54
N VAL A 68 1.59 5.30 -11.31
CA VAL A 68 2.78 4.67 -11.90
C VAL A 68 3.70 4.16 -10.79
N MET A 69 3.95 4.99 -9.78
CA MET A 69 4.85 4.64 -8.69
C MET A 69 4.25 3.55 -7.78
N LYS A 70 3.03 3.75 -7.27
CA LYS A 70 2.42 2.84 -6.28
C LYS A 70 1.73 1.63 -6.87
N GLY A 71 1.12 1.77 -8.05
CA GLY A 71 0.38 0.69 -8.70
C GLY A 71 1.27 -0.26 -9.49
N PHE A 72 2.41 0.23 -10.00
CA PHE A 72 3.28 -0.57 -10.87
C PHE A 72 4.70 -0.71 -10.33
N VAL A 73 5.41 0.40 -10.10
CA VAL A 73 6.86 0.36 -9.77
C VAL A 73 7.11 -0.32 -8.43
N ILE A 74 6.44 0.12 -7.36
CA ILE A 74 6.65 -0.43 -6.01
C ILE A 74 6.20 -1.91 -5.93
N PRO A 75 5.00 -2.30 -6.39
CA PRO A 75 4.57 -3.70 -6.36
C PRO A 75 5.46 -4.61 -7.20
N ALA A 76 5.96 -4.14 -8.35
CA ALA A 76 6.88 -4.90 -9.18
C ALA A 76 8.25 -5.10 -8.50
N ALA A 77 8.78 -4.04 -7.87
CA ALA A 77 10.01 -4.13 -7.09
C ALA A 77 9.88 -5.13 -5.94
N LEU A 78 8.79 -5.03 -5.16
CA LEU A 78 8.50 -5.95 -4.06
C LEU A 78 8.30 -7.40 -4.54
N HIS A 79 7.59 -7.62 -5.65
CA HIS A 79 7.44 -8.95 -6.24
C HIS A 79 8.79 -9.56 -6.63
N ARG A 80 9.68 -8.75 -7.18
CA ARG A 80 11.01 -9.20 -7.59
C ARG A 80 11.87 -9.57 -6.39
N ILE A 81 11.82 -8.78 -5.31
CA ILE A 81 12.46 -9.05 -4.02
C ILE A 81 11.98 -10.40 -3.48
N VAL A 82 10.67 -10.61 -3.37
CA VAL A 82 10.09 -11.85 -2.83
C VAL A 82 10.49 -13.08 -3.66
N ARG A 83 10.47 -12.99 -4.99
CA ARG A 83 10.86 -14.10 -5.88
C ARG A 83 12.37 -14.41 -5.83
N ARG A 84 13.22 -13.40 -5.73
CA ARG A 84 14.69 -13.55 -5.77
C ARG A 84 15.29 -14.01 -4.43
N LEU A 85 14.66 -13.66 -3.31
CA LEU A 85 15.24 -13.84 -1.97
C LEU A 85 14.77 -15.10 -1.25
N GLY A 86 13.83 -15.87 -1.82
CA GLY A 86 13.32 -17.08 -1.18
C GLY A 86 12.72 -16.82 0.21
N ILE A 87 12.28 -15.58 0.48
CA ILE A 87 11.57 -15.22 1.70
C ILE A 87 10.38 -16.18 1.78
N HIS A 88 10.28 -16.94 2.87
CA HIS A 88 9.23 -17.91 3.13
C HIS A 88 7.90 -17.36 2.60
N ARG A 89 7.30 -18.08 1.64
CA ARG A 89 6.12 -17.65 0.87
C ARG A 89 4.90 -17.37 1.76
N GLU A 90 4.93 -17.91 2.97
CA GLU A 90 3.92 -17.79 4.00
C GLU A 90 4.26 -16.61 4.91
N ILE A 91 3.25 -15.78 5.16
CA ILE A 91 3.42 -14.63 6.03
C ILE A 91 3.29 -15.10 7.47
N GLU A 92 4.35 -14.94 8.26
CA GLU A 92 4.26 -15.10 9.71
C GLU A 92 3.32 -14.04 10.29
N LYS A 93 2.15 -14.48 10.76
CA LYS A 93 1.14 -13.66 11.42
C LYS A 93 1.32 -13.76 12.93
N VAL A 94 1.24 -12.62 13.63
CA VAL A 94 1.23 -12.58 15.11
C VAL A 94 -0.05 -13.25 15.65
N ILE A 95 -1.16 -13.00 14.95
CA ILE A 95 -2.51 -13.38 15.34
C ILE A 95 -3.20 -14.01 14.12
N ALA A 96 -4.01 -15.05 14.34
CA ALA A 96 -4.81 -15.67 13.30
C ALA A 96 -5.70 -14.64 12.57
N ALA A 97 -6.03 -14.91 11.30
CA ALA A 97 -6.82 -13.99 10.48
C ALA A 97 -8.19 -13.66 11.10
N GLY A 98 -8.85 -14.63 11.74
CA GLY A 98 -10.20 -14.47 12.31
C GLY A 98 -10.31 -13.34 13.34
N PRO A 99 -9.57 -13.39 14.46
CA PRO A 99 -9.57 -12.31 15.47
C PRO A 99 -9.17 -10.96 14.89
N VAL A 100 -8.19 -10.92 13.99
CA VAL A 100 -7.73 -9.68 13.34
C VAL A 100 -8.85 -9.06 12.49
N MET A 101 -9.63 -9.88 11.77
CA MET A 101 -10.80 -9.41 11.02
C MET A 101 -11.89 -8.84 11.94
N LEU A 102 -12.12 -9.43 13.11
CA LEU A 102 -13.07 -8.90 14.10
C LEU A 102 -12.62 -7.56 14.68
N ILE A 103 -11.33 -7.42 14.99
CA ILE A 103 -10.75 -6.13 15.39
C ILE A 103 -10.92 -5.12 14.24
N GLY A 104 -10.65 -5.53 13.00
CA GLY A 104 -10.85 -4.71 11.82
C GLY A 104 -12.29 -4.20 11.69
N LEU A 105 -13.29 -5.05 11.90
CA LEU A 105 -14.69 -4.65 11.91
C LEU A 105 -14.98 -3.65 13.04
N GLY A 106 -14.42 -3.86 14.22
CA GLY A 106 -14.50 -2.91 15.34
C GLY A 106 -13.87 -1.55 15.01
N LEU A 107 -12.74 -1.53 14.30
CA LEU A 107 -12.10 -0.29 13.84
C LEU A 107 -12.93 0.45 12.78
N VAL A 108 -13.63 -0.27 11.90
CA VAL A 108 -14.59 0.35 10.96
C VAL A 108 -15.73 1.00 11.73
N ALA A 109 -16.33 0.27 12.67
CA ALA A 109 -17.40 0.83 13.52
C ALA A 109 -16.90 2.07 14.28
N LEU A 110 -15.71 2.00 14.88
CA LEU A 110 -15.07 3.13 15.55
C LEU A 110 -14.87 4.32 14.60
N SER A 111 -14.42 4.07 13.37
CA SER A 111 -14.23 5.12 12.36
C SER A 111 -15.54 5.84 12.06
N ILE A 112 -16.63 5.09 11.88
CA ILE A 112 -17.96 5.68 11.66
C ILE A 112 -18.37 6.52 12.88
N LEU A 113 -18.25 5.97 14.09
CA LEU A 113 -18.60 6.66 15.34
C LEU A 113 -17.82 7.98 15.52
N LEU A 114 -16.53 8.00 15.17
CA LEU A 114 -15.69 9.20 15.28
C LEU A 114 -16.07 10.29 14.28
N VAL A 115 -16.69 9.93 13.15
CA VAL A 115 -17.07 10.87 12.09
C VAL A 115 -18.50 11.38 12.24
N LEU A 116 -19.37 10.67 12.95
CA LEU A 116 -20.73 11.14 13.28
C LEU A 116 -20.80 12.58 13.85
N PRO A 117 -19.93 13.02 14.79
CA PRO A 117 -19.99 14.38 15.33
C PRO A 117 -19.45 15.47 14.39
N VAL A 118 -18.90 15.11 13.22
CA VAL A 118 -18.31 16.07 12.27
C VAL A 118 -19.43 16.88 11.61
N GLY A 119 -19.76 18.01 12.24
CA GLY A 119 -20.50 19.19 11.74
C GLY A 119 -21.75 18.92 10.90
N GLN A 120 -22.94 19.30 11.39
CA GLN A 120 -24.22 19.18 10.66
C GLN A 120 -24.23 19.87 9.27
N SER A 121 -23.28 20.74 8.99
CA SER A 121 -23.08 21.47 7.72
C SER A 121 -22.39 20.68 6.59
N VAL A 122 -21.86 19.48 6.87
CA VAL A 122 -21.23 18.60 5.87
C VAL A 122 -22.26 17.64 5.26
N SER A 123 -22.20 17.41 3.95
CA SER A 123 -23.08 16.44 3.27
C SER A 123 -22.89 15.02 3.81
N LEU A 124 -23.97 14.22 3.80
CA LEU A 124 -23.95 12.85 4.30
C LEU A 124 -22.85 12.02 3.63
N LEU A 125 -22.75 12.08 2.29
CA LEU A 125 -21.74 11.34 1.52
C LEU A 125 -20.31 11.71 1.90
N ALA A 126 -20.02 12.99 2.15
CA ALA A 126 -18.68 13.41 2.55
C ALA A 126 -18.30 12.91 3.95
N ARG A 127 -19.27 12.72 4.85
CA ARG A 127 -19.01 12.06 6.15
C ARG A 127 -18.71 10.59 5.97
N GLU A 128 -19.44 9.90 5.10
CA GLU A 128 -19.22 8.47 4.84
C GLU A 128 -17.86 8.22 4.18
N ASP A 129 -17.47 9.05 3.21
CA ASP A 129 -16.15 8.97 2.56
C ASP A 129 -15.01 9.19 3.57
N LEU A 130 -15.19 10.14 4.50
CA LEU A 130 -14.22 10.39 5.57
C LEU A 130 -14.15 9.24 6.58
N ALA A 131 -15.28 8.61 6.89
CA ALA A 131 -15.33 7.40 7.72
C ALA A 131 -14.62 6.22 7.04
N PHE A 132 -14.82 6.03 5.72
CA PHE A 132 -14.11 5.01 4.96
C PHE A 132 -12.60 5.27 4.89
N ALA A 133 -12.19 6.52 4.66
CA ALA A 133 -10.79 6.88 4.65
C ALA A 133 -10.12 6.62 6.01
N LEU A 134 -10.78 7.01 7.11
CA LEU A 134 -10.32 6.73 8.47
C LEU A 134 -10.24 5.21 8.75
N ALA A 135 -11.22 4.44 8.30
CA ALA A 135 -11.20 3.00 8.42
C ALA A 135 -10.01 2.37 7.68
N VAL A 136 -9.75 2.79 6.43
CA VAL A 136 -8.58 2.33 5.64
C VAL A 136 -7.27 2.64 6.37
N ILE A 137 -7.13 3.82 6.97
CA ILE A 137 -5.97 4.21 7.78
C ILE A 137 -5.79 3.25 8.97
N LEU A 138 -6.85 3.02 9.75
CA LEU A 138 -6.81 2.15 10.92
C LEU A 138 -6.54 0.68 10.56
N LEU A 139 -7.09 0.20 9.45
CA LEU A 139 -6.81 -1.15 8.94
C LEU A 139 -5.36 -1.29 8.45
N GLY A 140 -4.80 -0.26 7.81
CA GLY A 140 -3.38 -0.21 7.44
C GLY A 140 -2.45 -0.27 8.66
N LEU A 141 -2.79 0.48 9.73
CA LEU A 141 -2.10 0.40 11.02
C LEU A 141 -2.22 -0.99 11.65
N LEU A 142 -3.41 -1.58 11.68
CA LEU A 142 -3.63 -2.92 12.21
C LEU A 142 -2.78 -3.96 11.45
N MET A 143 -2.64 -3.82 10.13
CA MET A 143 -1.79 -4.68 9.31
C MET A 143 -0.31 -4.57 9.71
N MET A 144 0.20 -3.37 10.02
CA MET A 144 1.57 -3.22 10.51
C MET A 144 1.77 -3.88 11.88
N ILE A 145 0.81 -3.71 12.78
CA ILE A 145 0.89 -4.24 14.15
C ILE A 145 0.87 -5.77 14.14
N THR A 146 0.10 -6.37 13.24
CA THR A 146 -0.13 -7.82 13.20
C THR A 146 0.87 -8.62 12.34
N ARG A 147 1.82 -7.95 11.67
CA ARG A 147 2.77 -8.60 10.75
C ARG A 147 4.22 -8.15 11.00
N TYR A 148 5.14 -9.12 11.13
CA TYR A 148 6.56 -8.88 11.39
C TYR A 148 7.41 -8.70 10.13
N ASN A 149 6.92 -9.13 8.97
CA ASN A 149 7.72 -9.07 7.76
C ASN A 149 7.80 -7.63 7.22
N ALA A 150 9.02 -7.14 7.02
CA ALA A 150 9.28 -5.79 6.53
C ALA A 150 8.51 -5.45 5.23
N VAL A 151 8.35 -6.40 4.30
CA VAL A 151 7.57 -6.20 3.07
C VAL A 151 6.10 -5.96 3.40
N THR A 152 5.53 -6.75 4.32
CA THR A 152 4.13 -6.56 4.72
C THR A 152 3.90 -5.31 5.56
N GLN A 153 4.89 -4.87 6.32
CA GLN A 153 4.85 -3.59 7.02
C GLN A 153 4.87 -2.42 6.04
N ILE A 154 5.72 -2.49 5.00
CA ILE A 154 5.72 -1.51 3.90
C ILE A 154 4.35 -1.50 3.22
N VAL A 155 3.75 -2.66 2.92
CA VAL A 155 2.41 -2.68 2.31
C VAL A 155 1.34 -2.10 3.24
N GLY A 156 1.36 -2.42 4.53
CA GLY A 156 0.46 -1.83 5.53
C GLY A 156 0.62 -0.31 5.60
N PHE A 157 1.85 0.17 5.50
CA PHE A 157 2.19 1.59 5.40
C PHE A 157 1.61 2.27 4.18
N MET A 158 1.81 1.66 3.01
CA MET A 158 1.29 2.20 1.77
C MET A 158 -0.25 2.18 1.76
N SER A 159 -0.89 1.18 2.38
CA SER A 159 -2.35 1.14 2.57
C SER A 159 -2.84 2.26 3.49
N LEU A 160 -2.13 2.54 4.58
CA LEU A 160 -2.43 3.65 5.49
C LEU A 160 -2.36 4.99 4.73
N GLU A 161 -1.26 5.22 4.03
CA GLU A 161 -1.06 6.42 3.21
C GLU A 161 -2.15 6.56 2.14
N ASN A 162 -2.58 5.46 1.53
CA ASN A 162 -3.70 5.48 0.59
C ASN A 162 -5.01 5.95 1.23
N GLY A 163 -5.25 5.60 2.50
CA GLY A 163 -6.37 6.13 3.27
C GLY A 163 -6.25 7.63 3.54
N LEU A 164 -5.04 8.15 3.80
CA LEU A 164 -4.81 9.60 3.95
C LEU A 164 -5.09 10.35 2.64
N VAL A 165 -4.64 9.80 1.50
CA VAL A 165 -4.93 10.39 0.19
C VAL A 165 -6.44 10.39 -0.08
N LEU A 166 -7.15 9.30 0.25
CA LEU A 166 -8.60 9.23 0.10
C LEU A 166 -9.33 10.28 0.96
N ALA A 167 -8.88 10.50 2.21
CA ALA A 167 -9.42 11.55 3.07
C ALA A 167 -9.17 12.95 2.48
N ALA A 168 -7.97 13.18 1.96
CA ALA A 168 -7.56 14.46 1.39
C ALA A 168 -8.33 14.80 0.11
N THR A 169 -8.63 13.82 -0.75
CA THR A 169 -9.42 14.07 -1.96
C THR A 169 -10.89 14.31 -1.65
N GLY A 170 -11.44 13.66 -0.62
CA GLY A 170 -12.81 13.89 -0.14
C GLY A 170 -13.01 15.27 0.48
N ALA A 171 -11.96 15.86 1.07
CA ALA A 171 -11.97 17.22 1.61
C ALA A 171 -11.63 18.26 0.52
N LYS A 172 -12.62 19.05 0.07
CA LYS A 172 -12.38 20.14 -0.89
C LYS A 172 -11.30 21.10 -0.36
N GLY A 173 -10.25 21.32 -1.15
CA GLY A 173 -9.21 22.31 -0.83
C GLY A 173 -7.96 21.78 -0.11
N MET A 174 -7.72 20.47 -0.08
CA MET A 174 -6.49 19.88 0.49
C MET A 174 -5.53 19.23 -0.55
N PRO A 175 -5.19 19.88 -1.70
CA PRO A 175 -4.30 19.29 -2.70
C PRO A 175 -2.89 19.04 -2.16
N LEU A 176 -2.41 19.86 -1.21
CA LEU A 176 -1.09 19.73 -0.60
C LEU A 176 -0.87 18.37 0.10
N VAL A 177 -1.90 17.81 0.74
CA VAL A 177 -1.78 16.52 1.44
C VAL A 177 -1.54 15.39 0.43
N VAL A 178 -2.22 15.45 -0.72
CA VAL A 178 -2.04 14.50 -1.82
C VAL A 178 -0.63 14.63 -2.40
N GLU A 179 -0.16 15.85 -2.66
CA GLU A 179 1.18 16.09 -3.19
C GLU A 179 2.30 15.61 -2.26
N ILE A 180 2.19 15.92 -0.97
CA ILE A 180 3.16 15.48 0.06
C ILE A 180 3.16 13.96 0.15
N SER A 181 1.97 13.34 0.13
CA SER A 181 1.85 11.89 0.14
C SER A 181 2.53 11.28 -1.09
N VAL A 182 2.30 11.79 -2.30
CA VAL A 182 2.98 11.30 -3.51
C VAL A 182 4.51 11.43 -3.41
N ALA A 183 5.02 12.57 -2.95
CA ALA A 183 6.46 12.77 -2.76
C ALA A 183 7.05 11.75 -1.76
N PHE A 184 6.33 11.50 -0.69
CA PHE A 184 6.73 10.55 0.34
C PHE A 184 6.67 9.10 -0.15
N SER A 185 5.70 8.76 -1.00
CA SER A 185 5.65 7.45 -1.67
C SER A 185 6.86 7.20 -2.57
N VAL A 186 7.35 8.25 -3.25
CA VAL A 186 8.57 8.19 -4.06
C VAL A 186 9.78 7.89 -3.18
N LEU A 187 9.89 8.52 -2.01
CA LEU A 187 10.94 8.22 -1.03
C LEU A 187 10.92 6.74 -0.61
N ILE A 188 9.73 6.18 -0.33
CA ILE A 188 9.61 4.75 -0.02
C ILE A 188 10.03 3.87 -1.20
N ALA A 189 9.66 4.24 -2.44
CA ALA A 189 10.11 3.52 -3.62
C ALA A 189 11.64 3.47 -3.72
N PHE A 190 12.32 4.59 -3.44
CA PHE A 190 13.78 4.65 -3.39
C PHE A 190 14.37 3.78 -2.28
N ILE A 191 13.78 3.77 -1.09
CA ILE A 191 14.22 2.89 0.01
C ILE A 191 14.09 1.42 -0.39
N VAL A 192 12.95 1.01 -0.95
CA VAL A 192 12.72 -0.36 -1.43
C VAL A 192 13.74 -0.73 -2.51
N PHE A 193 14.02 0.17 -3.46
CA PHE A 193 15.00 -0.04 -4.50
C PHE A 193 16.44 -0.11 -3.94
N GLY A 194 16.78 0.72 -2.96
CA GLY A 194 18.06 0.70 -2.27
C GLY A 194 18.29 -0.62 -1.53
N ILE A 195 17.30 -1.09 -0.78
CA ILE A 195 17.35 -2.41 -0.12
C ILE A 195 17.54 -3.52 -1.16
N PHE A 196 16.86 -3.43 -2.30
CA PHE A 196 16.99 -4.39 -3.40
C PHE A 196 18.41 -4.42 -3.98
N VAL A 197 18.99 -3.27 -4.31
CA VAL A 197 20.35 -3.17 -4.86
C VAL A 197 21.39 -3.69 -3.86
N PHE A 198 21.27 -3.29 -2.58
CA PHE A 198 22.19 -3.70 -1.52
C PHE A 198 22.17 -5.22 -1.31
N ARG A 199 20.97 -5.82 -1.25
CA ARG A 199 20.78 -7.28 -1.16
C ARG A 199 21.33 -8.06 -2.35
N ILE A 200 21.27 -7.50 -3.57
CA ILE A 200 21.85 -8.15 -4.76
C ILE A 200 23.37 -8.18 -4.64
N ARG A 201 24.00 -7.07 -4.25
CA ARG A 201 25.45 -6.97 -4.13
C ARG A 201 26.00 -7.98 -3.11
N GLU A 202 25.30 -8.16 -1.99
CA GLU A 202 25.67 -9.09 -0.92
C GLU A 202 25.68 -10.57 -1.38
N ARG A 203 24.88 -10.95 -2.39
CA ARG A 203 24.91 -12.31 -2.97
C ARG A 203 25.96 -12.51 -4.05
N PHE A 204 26.46 -11.44 -4.67
CA PHE A 204 27.51 -11.56 -5.69
C PHE A 204 28.91 -11.70 -5.07
N ASP A 205 29.16 -11.13 -3.88
CA ASP A 205 30.43 -11.31 -3.16
C ASP A 205 30.65 -12.76 -2.66
N THR A 206 29.60 -13.58 -2.54
CA THR A 206 29.74 -14.98 -2.09
C THR A 206 30.00 -15.97 -3.23
N VAL A 207 29.63 -15.64 -4.47
CA VAL A 207 29.78 -16.55 -5.62
C VAL A 207 31.22 -16.58 -6.13
N ASP A 208 31.94 -15.46 -6.05
CA ASP A 208 33.32 -15.38 -6.56
C ASP A 208 34.34 -16.11 -5.67
N VAL A 209 34.09 -16.26 -4.37
CA VAL A 209 35.05 -16.90 -3.45
C VAL A 209 35.01 -18.44 -3.57
N GLY A 210 33.85 -19.03 -3.87
CA GLY A 210 33.73 -20.49 -4.06
C GLY A 210 34.33 -20.98 -5.38
N ALA A 211 34.28 -20.17 -6.44
CA ALA A 211 34.87 -20.51 -7.73
C ALA A 211 36.41 -20.51 -7.69
N LEU A 212 37.02 -19.68 -6.83
CA LEU A 212 38.47 -19.61 -6.67
C LEU A 212 39.05 -20.77 -5.86
N ASP A 213 38.29 -21.36 -4.94
CA ASP A 213 38.76 -22.47 -4.10
C ASP A 213 38.74 -23.81 -4.86
N GLN A 214 37.82 -23.97 -5.82
CA GLN A 214 37.72 -25.18 -6.64
C GLN A 214 38.94 -25.36 -7.57
N PHE A 215 39.59 -24.28 -8.00
CA PHE A 215 40.82 -24.35 -8.82
C PHE A 215 42.12 -24.47 -8.01
N ARG A 216 42.07 -24.31 -6.68
CA ARG A 216 43.25 -24.47 -5.80
C ARG A 216 43.38 -25.87 -5.23
N GLY A 217 42.29 -26.64 -5.16
CA GLY A 217 42.29 -28.04 -4.70
C GLY A 217 42.95 -29.03 -5.67
N GLU A 218 42.83 -28.81 -7.00
CA GLU A 218 43.30 -29.78 -8.01
C GLU A 218 44.82 -29.78 -8.24
N ARG A 219 45.57 -28.82 -7.67
CA ARG A 219 47.04 -28.75 -7.82
C ARG A 219 47.83 -29.42 -6.69
N ARG A 220 47.18 -29.96 -5.66
CA ARG A 220 47.88 -30.57 -4.51
C ARG A 220 47.90 -32.10 -4.49
N ASP A 221 47.20 -32.77 -5.39
CA ASP A 221 47.14 -34.24 -5.44
C ASP A 221 48.03 -34.86 -6.55
N GLN A 222 49.02 -34.12 -7.08
CA GLN A 222 49.91 -34.61 -8.15
C GLN A 222 51.42 -34.62 -7.81
N THR A 223 51.83 -34.59 -6.54
CA THR A 223 53.24 -34.77 -6.16
C THR A 223 53.40 -35.69 -4.97
#